data_AF-A0A1F2RKW3-F1
#
_entry.id   AF-A0A1F2RKW3-F1
#
_cell.length_a   1.000
_cell.length_b   1.000
_cell.length_c   1.000
_cell.angle_alpha   90.00
_cell.angle_beta   90.00
_cell.angle_gamma   90.00
#
_symmetry.space_group_name_H-M   'P 1'
#
loop_
_entity.id
_entity.type
_entity.pdbx_description
1 polymer ?
#
loop_
_entity_poly.entity_id
_entity_poly.type
_entity_poly.pdbx_seq_one_letter_code
_entity_poly.pdbx_strand_id
1 'polypeptide(L)' 'MTMLITEIQEITEIRGNVRRHVLALELCWSCQNISECQQSTVDDGGPVWLCDECRVKAELRKATVPGALLWPVAINK' A
#
# COMPACT_ATOMS: atom_id res chain seq x y z
N MET A 1 16.95 -16.52 -33.82
CA MET A 1 16.17 -17.31 -32.84
C MET A 1 16.39 -16.86 -31.39
N THR A 2 17.52 -16.23 -31.06
CA THR A 2 17.82 -15.63 -29.74
C THR A 2 16.96 -14.41 -29.40
N MET A 3 16.66 -13.54 -30.38
CA MET A 3 15.89 -12.30 -30.16
C MET A 3 14.47 -12.55 -29.63
N LEU A 4 13.77 -13.57 -30.16
CA LEU A 4 12.43 -13.99 -29.72
C LEU A 4 12.40 -14.52 -28.28
N ILE A 5 13.48 -15.13 -27.80
CA ILE A 5 13.56 -15.68 -26.44
C ILE A 5 13.61 -14.53 -25.42
N THR A 6 14.39 -13.49 -25.71
CA THR A 6 14.47 -12.27 -24.90
C THR A 6 13.14 -11.51 -24.84
N GLU A 7 12.44 -11.35 -25.97
CA GLU A 7 11.13 -10.67 -26.00
C GLU A 7 10.07 -11.42 -25.16
N ILE A 8 10.07 -12.76 -25.20
CA ILE A 8 9.14 -13.58 -24.41
C ILE A 8 9.46 -13.49 -22.90
N GLN A 9 10.73 -13.42 -22.54
CA GLN A 9 11.17 -13.23 -21.15
C GLN A 9 10.73 -11.87 -20.62
N GLU A 10 10.98 -10.79 -21.36
CA GLU A 10 10.55 -9.44 -20.99
C GLU A 10 9.04 -9.34 -20.81
N ILE A 11 8.24 -9.88 -21.73
CA ILE A 11 6.77 -9.89 -21.61
C ILE A 11 6.31 -10.67 -20.38
N THR A 12 7.00 -11.77 -20.05
CA THR A 12 6.67 -12.58 -18.88
C THR A 12 6.98 -11.84 -17.58
N GLU A 13 8.10 -11.12 -17.52
CA GLU A 13 8.47 -10.27 -16.39
C GLU A 13 7.48 -9.11 -16.22
N ILE A 14 7.17 -8.38 -17.30
CA ILE A 14 6.20 -7.27 -17.27
C ILE A 14 4.84 -7.77 -16.77
N ARG A 15 4.35 -8.89 -17.30
CA ARG A 15 3.09 -9.50 -16.88
C ARG A 15 3.12 -9.93 -15.41
N GLY A 16 4.25 -10.44 -14.93
CA GLY A 16 4.46 -10.76 -13.52
C GLY A 16 4.40 -9.53 -12.63
N ASN A 17 5.07 -8.45 -13.03
CA ASN A 17 5.05 -7.16 -12.34
C ASN A 17 3.64 -6.59 -12.26
N VAL A 18 2.93 -6.49 -13.40
CA VAL A 18 1.56 -5.98 -13.45
C VAL A 18 0.65 -6.79 -12.52
N ARG A 19 0.71 -8.13 -12.55
CA ARG A 19 -0.11 -8.96 -11.66
C ARG A 19 0.19 -8.71 -10.18
N ARG A 20 1.46 -8.57 -9.80
CA ARG A 20 1.85 -8.27 -8.41
C ARG A 20 1.33 -6.92 -7.95
N HIS A 21 1.49 -5.87 -8.76
CA HIS A 21 1.03 -4.54 -8.40
C HIS A 21 -0.50 -4.45 -8.37
N VAL A 22 -1.21 -5.05 -9.33
CA VAL A 22 -2.69 -5.08 -9.33
C VAL A 22 -3.23 -5.78 -8.08
N LEU A 23 -2.60 -6.87 -7.62
CA LEU A 23 -2.99 -7.55 -6.39
C LEU A 23 -2.64 -6.77 -5.11
N ALA A 24 -1.79 -5.74 -5.21
CA ALA A 24 -1.44 -4.85 -4.10
C ALA A 24 -2.27 -3.55 -4.10
N LEU A 25 -3.07 -3.31 -5.14
CA LEU A 25 -3.96 -2.16 -5.21
C LEU A 25 -5.18 -2.39 -4.32
N GLU A 26 -5.26 -1.61 -3.25
CA GLU A 26 -6.38 -1.60 -2.31
C GLU A 26 -6.86 -0.17 -2.10
N LEU A 27 -8.08 -0.03 -1.57
CA LEU A 27 -8.55 1.26 -1.09
C LEU A 27 -7.77 1.63 0.18
N CYS A 28 -6.91 2.64 0.09
CA CYS A 28 -6.21 3.14 1.26
C CYS A 28 -7.23 3.68 2.26
N TRP A 29 -7.28 3.08 3.45
CA TRP A 29 -8.23 3.45 4.49
C TRP A 29 -8.10 4.93 4.88
N SER A 30 -6.89 5.50 4.86
CA SER A 30 -6.67 6.88 5.29
C SER A 30 -7.04 7.92 4.22
N CYS A 31 -6.49 7.81 3.00
CA CYS A 31 -6.69 8.82 1.96
C CYS A 31 -7.85 8.54 1.00
N GLN A 32 -8.49 7.36 1.13
CA GLN A 32 -9.62 6.93 0.30
C GLN A 32 -9.32 6.88 -1.21
N ASN A 33 -8.04 6.70 -1.56
CA ASN A 33 -7.59 6.49 -2.95
C ASN A 33 -7.15 5.03 -3.13
N ILE A 34 -7.47 4.45 -4.30
CA ILE A 34 -6.90 3.15 -4.71
C ILE A 34 -5.41 3.35 -4.94
N SER A 35 -4.59 2.65 -4.15
CA SER A 35 -3.14 2.79 -4.14
C SER A 35 -2.50 1.43 -3.83
N GLU A 36 -1.21 1.30 -4.09
CA GLU A 36 -0.45 0.15 -3.57
C GLU A 36 -0.41 0.25 -2.04
N CYS A 37 -1.14 -0.64 -1.38
CA CYS A 37 -1.29 -0.63 0.07
C CYS A 37 -0.68 -1.87 0.69
N GLN A 38 -0.29 -1.73 1.95
CA GLN A 38 0.12 -2.84 2.79
C GLN A 38 -0.78 -2.90 4.03
N GLN A 39 -0.99 -4.12 4.52
CA GLN A 39 -1.77 -4.33 5.72
C GLN A 39 -1.01 -3.74 6.92
N SER A 40 -1.68 -2.91 7.70
CA SER A 40 -1.16 -2.25 8.88
C SER A 40 -2.15 -2.41 10.04
N THR A 41 -1.65 -2.38 11.27
CA THR A 41 -2.48 -2.43 12.47
C THR A 41 -2.60 -1.04 13.07
N VAL A 42 -3.83 -0.55 13.24
CA VAL A 42 -4.08 0.75 13.86
C VAL A 42 -4.40 0.55 15.33
N ASP A 43 -3.40 0.75 16.19
CA ASP A 43 -3.51 0.66 17.65
C ASP A 43 -4.22 -0.63 18.11
N ASP A 44 -5.26 -0.53 18.95
CA ASP A 44 -6.07 -1.67 19.41
C ASP A 44 -7.16 -2.10 18.40
N GLY A 45 -7.12 -1.55 17.18
CA GLY A 45 -8.08 -1.80 16.11
C GLY A 45 -7.74 -3.01 15.23
N GLY A 46 -8.65 -3.32 14.30
CA GLY A 46 -8.45 -4.35 13.30
C GLY A 46 -7.41 -3.95 12.23
N PRO A 47 -6.98 -4.92 11.40
CA PRO A 47 -6.08 -4.64 10.30
C PRO A 47 -6.75 -3.73 9.25
N VAL A 48 -6.00 -2.78 8.73
CA VAL A 48 -6.42 -1.87 7.66
C VAL A 48 -5.39 -1.85 6.53
N TRP A 49 -5.78 -1.38 5.35
CA TRP A 49 -4.87 -1.15 4.22
C TRP A 49 -4.42 0.30 4.19
N LEU A 50 -3.11 0.54 4.19
CA LEU A 50 -2.53 1.88 4.07
C LEU A 50 -1.52 1.93 2.93
N CYS A 51 -1.55 3.00 2.15
CA CYS A 51 -0.46 3.35 1.25
C CYS A 51 0.77 3.81 2.06
N ASP A 52 1.95 3.73 1.44
CA ASP A 52 3.23 4.06 2.09
C ASP A 52 3.24 5.48 2.69
N GLU A 53 2.70 6.48 1.98
CA GLU A 53 2.64 7.85 2.48
C GLU A 53 1.81 7.98 3.77
N CYS A 54 0.65 7.32 3.80
CA CYS A 54 -0.23 7.34 4.97
C CYS A 54 0.38 6.55 6.13
N ARG A 55 1.07 5.43 5.87
CA ARG A 55 1.78 4.65 6.89
C ARG A 55 2.89 5.48 7.55
N VAL A 56 3.75 6.12 6.74
CA VAL A 56 4.86 6.96 7.24
C VAL A 56 4.35 8.14 8.07
N LYS A 57 3.28 8.82 7.63
CA LYS A 57 2.66 9.92 8.41
C LYS A 57 2.17 9.46 9.77
N ALA A 58 1.59 8.26 9.83
CA ALA A 58 1.04 7.71 11.05
C ALA A 58 2.17 7.29 12.04
N GLU A 59 3.26 6.70 11.54
CA GLU A 59 4.46 6.39 12.32
C GLU A 59 5.14 7.65 12.88
N LEU A 60 5.29 8.70 12.05
CA LEU A 60 5.86 9.99 12.47
C LEU A 60 5.04 10.66 13.57
N ARG A 61 3.70 10.57 13.50
CA ARG A 61 2.82 11.11 14.55
C ARG A 61 3.03 10.40 15.89
N LYS A 62 3.16 9.07 15.88
CA LYS A 62 3.49 8.29 17.08
C LYS A 62 4.82 8.69 17.70
N ALA A 63 5.85 8.92 16.89
CA ALA A 63 7.17 9.32 17.38
C ALA A 63 7.19 10.72 18.00
N THR A 64 6.32 11.63 17.54
CA THR A 64 6.34 13.04 17.95
C THR A 64 5.36 13.37 19.07
N VAL A 65 4.32 12.57 19.27
CA VAL A 65 3.28 12.83 20.27
C VAL A 65 3.10 11.60 21.17
N PRO A 66 3.65 11.61 22.41
CA PRO A 66 3.47 10.52 23.36
C PRO A 66 1.97 10.24 23.61
N GLY A 67 1.54 9.01 23.38
CA GLY A 67 0.13 8.60 23.54
C GLY A 67 -0.80 9.00 22.39
N ALA A 68 -0.29 9.51 21.26
CA ALA A 68 -1.12 9.72 20.08
C ALA A 68 -1.57 8.39 19.47
N LEU A 69 -2.88 8.27 19.26
CA LEU A 69 -3.47 7.27 18.37
C LEU A 69 -2.94 7.47 16.95
N LEU A 70 -2.73 6.38 16.21
CA LEU A 70 -2.14 6.37 14.86
C LEU A 70 -2.83 7.39 13.95
N TRP A 71 -4.15 7.53 13.99
CA TRP A 71 -4.89 8.68 13.46
C TRP A 71 -6.40 8.52 13.72
N PRO A 72 -7.20 9.58 13.91
CA PRO A 72 -8.66 9.46 13.91
C PRO A 72 -9.20 9.42 12.48
N VAL A 73 -9.85 8.30 12.15
CA VAL A 73 -11.01 8.10 11.28
C VAL A 73 -10.93 8.67 9.86
N ALA A 74 -11.02 7.77 8.88
CA ALA A 74 -11.63 8.06 7.58
C ALA A 74 -13.05 8.60 7.83
N ILE A 75 -13.19 9.92 7.97
CA ILE A 75 -14.51 10.55 8.05
C ILE A 75 -15.06 10.44 6.62
N ASN A 76 -16.02 9.53 6.45
CA ASN A 76 -16.88 9.49 5.27
C ASN A 76 -17.21 10.92 4.86
N LYS A 77 -16.88 11.29 3.61
CA LYS A 77 -17.42 12.50 2.99
C LYS A 77 -18.95 12.41 2.95
#